data_AF-A0A9W8URQ1-F1
#
_entry.id   AF-A0A9W8URQ1-F1
#
_cell.length_a   1.000
_cell.length_b   1.000
_cell.length_c   1.000
_cell.angle_alpha   90.00
_cell.angle_beta   90.00
_cell.angle_gamma   90.00
#
_symmetry.space_group_name_H-M   'P 1'
#
loop_
_entity.id
_entity.type
_entity.pdbx_description
1 polymer ?
#
loop_
_entity_poly.entity_id
_entity_poly.type
_entity_poly.pdbx_seq_one_letter_code
_entity_poly.pdbx_strand_id
1 'polypeptide(L)'
;MGEFPTTWATTRVDQVVAGRVLSGVSNVAIAPTNANSHTWLQHIQGLEKLLAIHGPVSETSDPLVKIVTEAMRLPLVTASLHSRRPSLMAHPHWKALGGDGTAITPESPIPYLLDALAQLPSLYQERDALTSAQTSVEADGMLSPYPASRVRLLLRKSFCLLSDIKANRAQWDARHPAEAFSSLPSSASGDPAQPCPFQTVTNFSNLRAANAFSFYHCILILVSQFILSVQHLLPQVDRDAFVEKQTSEAVFRSALDILKSVDYHLPFTLAASRSMASDCGPRNFYLLFPLRVAFRALSEADVHIALPYMLWLRGIFAGIRERAMPWASNENLFKLD
;
A
#
# COMPACT_ATOMS: atom_id res chain seq x y z
N MET A 1 26.26 37.46 -32.75
CA MET A 1 25.19 36.45 -32.93
C MET A 1 25.48 35.35 -31.94
N GLY A 2 24.74 35.31 -30.82
CA GLY A 2 24.85 34.26 -29.81
C GLY A 2 23.57 33.44 -29.86
N GLU A 3 23.68 32.15 -30.18
CA GLU A 3 22.58 31.20 -30.13
C GLU A 3 22.27 30.88 -28.66
N PHE A 4 21.04 31.19 -28.24
CA PHE A 4 20.53 30.76 -26.94
C PHE A 4 20.07 29.28 -27.04
N PRO A 5 20.32 28.44 -26.02
CA PRO A 5 19.93 27.03 -26.08
C PRO A 5 18.42 26.88 -25.86
N THR A 6 17.72 26.39 -26.90
CA THR A 6 16.29 26.07 -26.95
C THR A 6 15.86 24.89 -26.06
N THR A 7 16.81 24.19 -25.42
CA THR A 7 16.57 22.97 -24.64
C THR A 7 15.89 23.20 -23.28
N TRP A 8 15.90 24.42 -22.74
CA TRP A 8 15.27 24.71 -21.45
C TRP A 8 13.75 24.90 -21.53
N ALA A 9 13.23 25.25 -22.71
CA ALA A 9 11.80 25.53 -22.89
C ALA A 9 10.97 24.24 -23.08
N THR A 10 11.49 23.25 -23.81
CA THR A 10 10.84 21.96 -24.05
C THR A 10 10.65 21.15 -22.75
N THR A 11 11.68 21.08 -21.90
CA THR A 11 11.62 20.34 -20.63
C THR A 11 10.54 20.86 -19.66
N ARG A 12 10.30 22.18 -19.65
CA ARG A 12 9.23 22.78 -18.82
C ARG A 12 7.83 22.50 -19.38
N VAL A 13 7.68 22.51 -20.70
CA VAL A 13 6.39 22.22 -21.34
C VAL A 13 6.01 20.76 -21.12
N ASP A 14 6.97 19.83 -21.25
CA ASP A 14 6.74 18.40 -21.01
C ASP A 14 6.36 18.11 -19.55
N GLN A 15 7.00 18.78 -18.57
CA GLN A 15 6.63 18.65 -17.15
C GLN A 15 5.23 19.20 -16.84
N VAL A 16 4.84 20.32 -17.45
CA VAL A 16 3.51 20.91 -17.25
C VAL A 16 2.41 20.06 -17.91
N VAL A 17 2.68 19.50 -19.09
CA VAL A 17 1.77 18.59 -19.79
C VAL A 17 1.65 17.27 -19.03
N ALA A 18 2.77 16.67 -18.60
CA ALA A 18 2.76 15.47 -17.77
C ALA A 18 2.01 15.70 -16.45
N GLY A 19 2.20 16.82 -15.77
CA GLY A 19 1.47 17.18 -14.55
C GLY A 19 -0.04 17.32 -14.78
N ARG A 20 -0.47 17.87 -15.92
CA ARG A 20 -1.89 17.99 -16.29
C ARG A 20 -2.51 16.66 -16.69
N VAL A 21 -1.78 15.83 -17.42
CA VAL A 21 -2.21 14.46 -17.80
C VAL A 21 -2.31 13.58 -16.56
N LEU A 22 -1.33 13.61 -15.66
CA LEU A 22 -1.37 12.90 -14.39
C LEU A 22 -2.51 13.37 -13.50
N SER A 23 -2.74 14.67 -13.41
CA SER A 23 -3.88 15.22 -12.68
C SER A 23 -5.21 14.80 -13.31
N GLY A 24 -5.32 14.82 -14.64
CA GLY A 24 -6.51 14.37 -15.37
C GLY A 24 -6.78 12.87 -15.21
N VAL A 25 -5.77 12.02 -15.41
CA VAL A 25 -5.87 10.56 -15.29
C VAL A 25 -6.12 10.14 -13.85
N SER A 26 -5.44 10.75 -12.87
CA SER A 26 -5.71 10.50 -11.45
C SER A 26 -7.11 10.97 -11.06
N ASN A 27 -7.54 12.14 -11.51
CA ASN A 27 -8.89 12.64 -11.19
C ASN A 27 -9.98 11.81 -11.86
N VAL A 28 -9.80 11.36 -13.11
CA VAL A 28 -10.82 10.57 -13.84
C VAL A 28 -10.82 9.10 -13.42
N ALA A 29 -9.65 8.50 -13.15
CA ALA A 29 -9.58 7.10 -12.74
C ALA A 29 -9.98 6.87 -11.28
N ILE A 30 -9.85 7.90 -10.42
CA ILE A 30 -10.02 7.76 -8.96
C ILE A 30 -11.26 8.50 -8.45
N ALA A 31 -11.78 9.54 -9.13
CA ALA A 31 -13.02 10.18 -8.72
C ALA A 31 -14.24 9.44 -9.29
N PRO A 32 -14.99 8.66 -8.49
CA PRO A 32 -16.27 8.14 -8.94
C PRO A 32 -17.20 9.33 -9.19
N THR A 33 -17.62 9.52 -10.44
CA THR A 33 -18.57 10.58 -10.84
C THR A 33 -20.02 10.25 -10.44
N ASN A 34 -20.24 9.16 -9.71
CA ASN A 34 -21.54 8.67 -9.28
C ASN A 34 -21.43 7.86 -7.98
N ALA A 35 -22.55 7.72 -7.25
CA ALA A 35 -22.66 7.05 -5.95
C ALA A 35 -22.32 5.54 -5.95
N ASN A 36 -21.82 4.99 -7.06
CA ASN A 36 -21.47 3.59 -7.19
C ASN A 36 -20.03 3.35 -6.73
N SER A 37 -19.90 2.65 -5.60
CA SER A 37 -18.63 2.26 -4.95
C SER A 37 -17.63 1.52 -5.85
N HIS A 38 -18.06 0.99 -6.99
CA HIS A 38 -17.25 0.15 -7.88
C HIS A 38 -16.74 0.85 -9.14
N THR A 39 -17.15 2.10 -9.41
CA THR A 39 -16.78 2.81 -10.65
C THR A 39 -15.26 3.01 -10.76
N TRP A 40 -14.58 3.39 -9.67
CA TRP A 40 -13.13 3.57 -9.66
C TRP A 40 -12.39 2.26 -9.99
N LEU A 41 -12.87 1.12 -9.49
CA LEU A 41 -12.26 -0.18 -9.74
C LEU A 41 -12.32 -0.54 -11.23
N GLN A 42 -13.46 -0.28 -11.88
CA GLN A 42 -13.63 -0.50 -13.31
C GLN A 42 -12.68 0.40 -14.12
N HIS A 43 -12.50 1.67 -13.72
CA HIS A 43 -11.53 2.56 -14.38
C HIS A 43 -10.10 2.07 -14.24
N ILE A 44 -9.67 1.67 -13.04
CA ILE A 44 -8.32 1.14 -12.82
C ILE A 44 -8.10 -0.16 -13.59
N GLN A 45 -9.09 -1.05 -13.66
CA GLN A 45 -9.03 -2.26 -14.48
C GLN A 45 -8.98 -1.95 -15.99
N GLY A 46 -9.70 -0.92 -16.44
CA GLY A 46 -9.60 -0.42 -17.81
C GLY A 46 -8.20 0.10 -18.13
N LEU A 47 -7.62 0.88 -17.21
CA LEU A 47 -6.24 1.37 -17.32
C LEU A 47 -5.23 0.22 -17.35
N GLU A 48 -5.38 -0.79 -16.50
CA GLU A 48 -4.50 -1.98 -16.49
C GLU A 48 -4.51 -2.68 -17.86
N LYS A 49 -5.69 -2.81 -18.49
CA LYS A 49 -5.82 -3.37 -19.85
C LYS A 49 -5.14 -2.50 -20.91
N LEU A 50 -5.30 -1.17 -20.81
CA LEU A 50 -4.62 -0.24 -21.73
C LEU A 50 -3.10 -0.35 -21.60
N LEU A 51 -2.58 -0.37 -20.38
CA LEU A 51 -1.14 -0.57 -20.13
C LEU A 51 -0.69 -1.92 -20.72
N ALA A 52 -1.43 -3.00 -20.49
CA ALA A 52 -1.10 -4.31 -21.05
C ALA A 52 -1.00 -4.30 -22.59
N ILE A 53 -1.83 -3.52 -23.30
CA ILE A 53 -1.74 -3.35 -24.77
C ILE A 53 -0.47 -2.60 -25.18
N HIS A 54 -0.07 -1.59 -24.42
CA HIS A 54 1.16 -0.83 -24.68
C HIS A 54 2.44 -1.60 -24.37
N GLY A 55 2.33 -2.69 -23.61
CA GLY A 55 3.47 -3.50 -23.21
C GLY A 55 4.24 -2.91 -22.02
N PRO A 56 5.23 -3.67 -21.51
CA PRO A 56 5.94 -3.32 -20.30
C PRO A 56 6.76 -2.03 -20.42
N VAL A 57 6.98 -1.39 -19.27
CA VAL A 57 7.75 -0.14 -19.13
C VAL A 57 9.16 -0.26 -19.71
N SER A 58 9.76 -1.46 -19.67
CA SER A 58 11.08 -1.73 -20.24
C SER A 58 11.12 -1.73 -21.76
N GLU A 59 10.00 -2.02 -22.42
CA GLU A 59 9.90 -2.16 -23.87
C GLU A 59 9.33 -0.91 -24.54
N THR A 60 8.54 -0.12 -23.81
CA THR A 60 7.97 1.12 -24.34
C THR A 60 8.97 2.27 -24.35
N SER A 61 9.08 2.96 -25.48
CA SER A 61 9.78 4.24 -25.59
C SER A 61 8.90 5.43 -25.19
N ASP A 62 7.60 5.21 -24.96
CA ASP A 62 6.65 6.29 -24.66
C ASP A 62 6.81 6.79 -23.22
N PRO A 63 7.29 8.03 -23.01
CA PRO A 63 7.48 8.60 -21.67
C PRO A 63 6.16 8.74 -20.90
N LEU A 64 5.03 8.95 -21.59
CA LEU A 64 3.72 9.08 -20.93
C LEU A 64 3.29 7.76 -20.30
N VAL A 65 3.51 6.62 -20.99
CA VAL A 65 3.21 5.29 -20.44
C VAL A 65 4.03 5.03 -19.18
N LYS A 66 5.32 5.40 -19.16
CA LYS A 66 6.19 5.26 -17.99
C LYS A 66 5.68 6.10 -16.81
N ILE A 67 5.39 7.37 -17.07
CA ILE A 67 4.91 8.32 -16.07
C ILE A 67 3.56 7.86 -15.49
N VAL A 68 2.63 7.44 -16.34
CA VAL A 68 1.31 6.95 -15.91
C VAL A 68 1.45 5.65 -15.13
N THR A 69 2.29 4.71 -15.58
CA THR A 69 2.51 3.43 -14.87
C THR A 69 3.06 3.67 -13.47
N GLU A 70 4.07 4.52 -13.31
CA GLU A 70 4.65 4.83 -12.01
C GLU A 70 3.67 5.57 -11.09
N ALA A 71 2.93 6.55 -11.62
CA ALA A 71 1.94 7.29 -10.84
C ALA A 71 0.73 6.43 -10.41
N MET A 72 0.36 5.46 -11.23
CA MET A 72 -0.81 4.61 -11.01
C MET A 72 -0.46 3.23 -10.40
N ARG A 73 0.81 2.97 -10.12
CA ARG A 73 1.32 1.68 -9.62
C ARG A 73 0.58 1.21 -8.36
N LEU A 74 0.49 2.06 -7.34
CA LEU A 74 -0.22 1.73 -6.09
C LEU A 74 -1.73 1.51 -6.32
N PRO A 75 -2.48 2.39 -7.01
CA PRO A 75 -3.88 2.13 -7.39
C PRO A 75 -4.09 0.83 -8.15
N LEU A 76 -3.25 0.51 -9.14
CA LEU A 76 -3.31 -0.72 -9.93
C LEU A 76 -3.14 -1.95 -9.03
N VAL A 77 -2.09 -1.98 -8.22
CA VAL A 77 -1.85 -3.08 -7.26
C VAL A 77 -3.01 -3.20 -6.26
N THR A 78 -3.56 -2.09 -5.79
CA THR A 78 -4.69 -2.07 -4.85
C THR A 78 -5.96 -2.63 -5.49
N ALA A 79 -6.23 -2.30 -6.76
CA ALA A 79 -7.34 -2.89 -7.52
C ALA A 79 -7.15 -4.41 -7.73
N SER A 80 -5.92 -4.86 -8.02
CA SER A 80 -5.59 -6.28 -8.11
C SER A 80 -5.79 -7.00 -6.77
N LEU A 81 -5.37 -6.39 -5.64
CA LEU A 81 -5.61 -6.89 -4.29
C LEU A 81 -7.10 -7.03 -3.99
N HIS A 82 -7.88 -5.98 -4.27
CA HIS A 82 -9.31 -5.97 -4.04
C HIS A 82 -10.04 -7.03 -4.86
N SER A 83 -9.66 -7.19 -6.13
CA SER A 83 -10.25 -8.20 -7.03
C SER A 83 -9.67 -9.61 -6.84
N ARG A 84 -8.66 -9.76 -5.97
CA ARG A 84 -7.90 -11.01 -5.74
C ARG A 84 -7.43 -11.66 -7.05
N ARG A 85 -6.92 -10.83 -7.96
CA ARG A 85 -6.34 -11.24 -9.25
C ARG A 85 -4.87 -10.84 -9.31
N PRO A 86 -4.01 -11.63 -9.98
CA PRO A 86 -2.62 -11.25 -10.19
C PRO A 86 -2.52 -9.85 -10.76
N SER A 87 -1.63 -9.04 -10.20
CA SER A 87 -1.37 -7.70 -10.70
C SER A 87 -0.44 -7.74 -11.90
N LEU A 88 -0.72 -6.96 -12.94
CA LEU A 88 0.23 -6.72 -14.03
C LEU A 88 1.59 -6.26 -13.49
N MET A 89 1.58 -5.45 -12.42
CA MET A 89 2.77 -4.90 -11.77
C MET A 89 3.64 -5.96 -11.07
N ALA A 90 3.13 -7.18 -10.86
CA ALA A 90 3.90 -8.28 -10.26
C ALA A 90 4.90 -8.89 -11.26
N HIS A 91 4.65 -8.71 -12.56
CA HIS A 91 5.42 -9.34 -13.62
C HIS A 91 6.81 -8.68 -13.74
N PRO A 92 7.92 -9.43 -13.90
CA PRO A 92 9.27 -8.87 -13.90
C PRO A 92 9.50 -7.70 -14.84
N HIS A 93 8.96 -7.75 -16.07
CA HIS A 93 9.08 -6.67 -17.07
C HIS A 93 8.37 -5.36 -16.68
N TRP A 94 7.48 -5.40 -15.67
CA TRP A 94 6.74 -4.25 -15.17
C TRP A 94 7.35 -3.65 -13.89
N LYS A 95 8.43 -4.22 -13.36
CA LYS A 95 9.10 -3.73 -12.14
C LYS A 95 9.76 -2.38 -12.40
N ALA A 96 9.70 -1.52 -11.38
CA ALA A 96 10.25 -0.17 -11.45
C ALA A 96 11.80 -0.14 -11.43
N LEU A 97 12.42 -1.20 -10.91
CA LEU A 97 13.87 -1.38 -10.90
C LEU A 97 14.35 -1.86 -12.27
N GLY A 98 15.27 -1.10 -12.87
CA GLY A 98 15.82 -1.31 -14.21
C GLY A 98 16.14 -2.78 -14.50
N GLY A 99 15.58 -3.28 -15.60
CA GLY A 99 15.84 -4.64 -16.09
C GLY A 99 17.28 -4.87 -16.56
N ASP A 100 18.14 -3.84 -16.50
CA ASP A 100 19.55 -3.88 -16.84
C ASP A 100 20.43 -4.55 -15.78
N GLY A 101 19.88 -4.93 -14.63
CA GLY A 101 20.60 -5.72 -13.62
C GLY A 101 21.73 -4.94 -12.91
N THR A 102 21.96 -3.70 -13.31
CA THR A 102 22.76 -2.75 -12.55
C THR A 102 21.99 -2.40 -11.30
N ALA A 103 22.52 -2.84 -10.15
CA ALA A 103 22.02 -2.50 -8.84
C ALA A 103 22.22 -1.00 -8.57
N ILE A 104 21.44 -0.16 -9.24
CA ILE A 104 21.18 1.19 -8.77
C ILE A 104 20.45 0.97 -7.46
N THR A 105 21.16 1.11 -6.34
CA THR A 105 20.52 1.16 -5.03
C THR A 105 19.50 2.28 -5.11
N PRO A 106 18.19 1.98 -5.12
CA PRO A 106 17.21 3.02 -5.36
C PRO A 106 17.31 4.03 -4.21
N GLU A 107 17.29 5.32 -4.53
CA GLU A 107 17.24 6.41 -3.54
C GLU A 107 15.96 6.40 -2.69
N SER A 108 15.06 5.45 -2.93
CA SER A 108 13.82 5.27 -2.20
C SER A 108 13.51 3.78 -2.06
N PRO A 109 13.01 3.31 -0.91
CA PRO A 109 12.55 1.93 -0.76
C PRO A 109 11.14 1.73 -1.34
N ILE A 110 10.42 2.80 -1.71
CA ILE A 110 9.03 2.73 -2.17
C ILE A 110 8.85 1.83 -3.40
N PRO A 111 9.69 1.92 -4.46
CA PRO A 111 9.56 1.02 -5.62
C PRO A 111 9.64 -0.46 -5.24
N TYR A 112 10.58 -0.83 -4.37
CA TYR A 112 10.69 -2.19 -3.85
C TYR A 112 9.44 -2.60 -3.07
N LEU A 113 8.93 -1.72 -2.21
CA LEU A 113 7.72 -1.97 -1.43
C LEU A 113 6.48 -2.14 -2.33
N LEU A 114 6.37 -1.38 -3.43
CA LEU A 114 5.30 -1.55 -4.42
C LEU A 114 5.40 -2.89 -5.14
N ASP A 115 6.62 -3.31 -5.50
CA ASP A 115 6.87 -4.62 -6.12
C ASP A 115 6.57 -5.78 -5.14
N ALA A 116 6.84 -5.60 -3.86
CA ALA A 116 6.46 -6.57 -2.82
C ALA A 116 4.93 -6.61 -2.64
N LEU A 117 4.27 -5.45 -2.59
CA LEU A 117 2.81 -5.37 -2.51
C LEU A 117 2.14 -6.04 -3.73
N ALA A 118 2.71 -5.86 -4.93
CA ALA A 118 2.21 -6.43 -6.17
C ALA A 118 2.19 -7.97 -6.20
N GLN A 119 2.96 -8.65 -5.34
CA GLN A 119 2.97 -10.11 -5.26
C GLN A 119 1.80 -10.69 -4.45
N LEU A 120 1.26 -9.93 -3.49
CA LEU A 120 0.18 -10.39 -2.61
C LEU A 120 -1.11 -10.84 -3.33
N PRO A 121 -1.62 -10.14 -4.37
CA PRO A 121 -2.82 -10.57 -5.08
C PRO A 121 -2.77 -12.00 -5.60
N SER A 122 -1.63 -12.44 -6.13
CA SER A 122 -1.42 -13.81 -6.61
C SER A 122 -1.45 -14.82 -5.47
N LEU A 123 -0.91 -14.47 -4.30
CA LEU A 123 -0.99 -15.32 -3.11
C LEU A 123 -2.44 -15.47 -2.61
N TYR A 124 -3.23 -14.38 -2.62
CA TYR A 124 -4.66 -14.44 -2.33
C TYR A 124 -5.42 -15.32 -3.32
N GLN A 125 -5.11 -15.21 -4.61
CA GLN A 125 -5.72 -16.07 -5.63
C GLN A 125 -5.38 -17.55 -5.39
N GLU A 126 -4.12 -17.89 -5.08
CA GLU A 126 -3.70 -19.26 -4.75
C GLU A 126 -4.43 -19.79 -3.51
N ARG A 127 -4.60 -18.95 -2.47
CA ARG A 127 -5.39 -19.29 -1.27
C ARG A 127 -6.84 -19.57 -1.62
N ASP A 128 -7.47 -18.70 -2.40
CA ASP A 128 -8.89 -18.83 -2.74
C ASP A 128 -9.14 -20.08 -3.59
N ALA A 129 -8.22 -20.43 -4.48
CA ALA A 129 -8.27 -21.68 -5.25
C ALA A 129 -8.17 -22.94 -4.36
N LEU A 130 -7.47 -22.88 -3.22
CA LEU A 130 -7.44 -23.97 -2.25
C LEU A 130 -8.79 -24.14 -1.55
N THR A 131 -9.47 -23.03 -1.24
CA THR A 131 -10.80 -23.04 -0.60
C THR A 131 -11.90 -23.45 -1.56
N SER A 132 -11.86 -22.99 -2.82
CA SER A 132 -12.92 -23.27 -3.81
C SER A 132 -12.93 -24.73 -4.29
N ALA A 133 -11.79 -25.42 -4.29
CA ALA A 133 -11.71 -26.83 -4.68
C ALA A 133 -12.45 -27.78 -3.71
N GLN A 134 -12.87 -27.30 -2.53
CA GLN A 134 -13.59 -28.10 -1.54
C GLN A 134 -15.08 -28.29 -1.86
N THR A 135 -15.69 -27.42 -2.64
CA THR A 135 -17.13 -27.49 -2.91
C THR A 135 -17.50 -28.53 -3.98
N SER A 136 -16.51 -29.12 -4.66
CA SER A 136 -16.74 -30.30 -5.51
C SER A 136 -16.79 -31.55 -4.63
N VAL A 137 -17.99 -31.82 -4.11
CA VAL A 137 -18.35 -32.98 -3.29
C VAL A 137 -17.80 -34.28 -3.91
N GLU A 138 -16.76 -34.86 -3.29
CA GLU A 138 -16.43 -36.26 -3.49
C GLU A 138 -17.50 -37.11 -2.77
N ALA A 139 -18.14 -37.99 -3.53
CA ALA A 139 -19.30 -38.78 -3.14
C ALA A 139 -19.06 -39.81 -2.03
N ASP A 140 -17.89 -39.81 -1.40
CA ASP A 140 -17.43 -40.89 -0.50
C ASP A 140 -17.31 -40.48 0.97
N GLY A 141 -17.84 -39.31 1.35
CA GLY A 141 -18.01 -38.91 2.77
C GLY A 141 -16.73 -38.66 3.57
N MET A 142 -15.56 -38.88 2.98
CA MET A 142 -14.27 -38.54 3.55
C MET A 142 -13.88 -37.12 3.11
N LEU A 143 -13.96 -36.17 4.04
CA LEU A 143 -13.39 -34.83 3.86
C LEU A 143 -11.90 -34.96 3.54
N SER A 144 -11.54 -34.89 2.26
CA SER A 144 -10.15 -34.85 1.85
C SER A 144 -9.52 -33.58 2.46
N PRO A 145 -8.59 -33.69 3.42
CA PRO A 145 -7.89 -32.52 3.91
C PRO A 145 -7.16 -31.88 2.73
N TYR A 146 -7.10 -30.55 2.69
CA TYR A 146 -6.27 -29.82 1.72
C TYR A 146 -4.94 -30.57 1.53
N PRO A 147 -4.36 -30.65 0.32
CA PRO A 147 -3.02 -31.20 0.20
C PRO A 147 -2.12 -30.35 1.10
N ALA A 148 -1.76 -30.87 2.28
CA ALA A 148 -1.10 -30.08 3.33
C ALA A 148 0.21 -29.49 2.78
N SER A 149 0.80 -30.17 1.78
CA SER A 149 1.91 -29.70 0.96
C SER A 149 1.64 -28.37 0.25
N ARG A 150 0.46 -28.14 -0.34
CA ARG A 150 0.10 -26.88 -1.01
C ARG A 150 -0.09 -25.73 -0.02
N VAL A 151 -0.76 -25.99 1.11
CA VAL A 151 -0.91 -24.99 2.18
C VAL A 151 0.45 -24.61 2.76
N ARG A 152 1.31 -25.60 3.04
CA ARG A 152 2.69 -25.37 3.51
C ARG A 152 3.55 -24.64 2.48
N LEU A 153 3.40 -24.93 1.19
CA LEU A 153 4.09 -24.20 0.12
C LEU A 153 3.66 -22.73 0.10
N LEU A 154 2.37 -22.45 0.24
CA LEU A 154 1.84 -21.09 0.28
C LEU A 154 2.32 -20.31 1.52
N LEU A 155 2.35 -20.96 2.69
CA LEU A 155 2.96 -20.39 3.90
C LEU A 155 4.44 -20.09 3.68
N ARG A 156 5.20 -21.03 3.11
CA ARG A 156 6.62 -20.81 2.81
C ARG A 156 6.84 -19.60 1.91
N LYS A 157 6.10 -19.49 0.80
CA LYS A 157 6.15 -18.31 -0.08
C LYS A 157 5.90 -17.01 0.68
N SER A 158 4.92 -17.01 1.57
CA SER A 158 4.52 -15.83 2.36
C SER A 158 5.57 -15.44 3.40
N PHE A 159 6.17 -16.42 4.09
CA PHE A 159 7.27 -16.17 5.01
C PHE A 159 8.53 -15.69 4.29
N CYS A 160 8.83 -16.21 3.10
CA CYS A 160 9.90 -15.68 2.26
C CYS A 160 9.66 -14.21 1.93
N LEU A 161 8.48 -13.86 1.42
CA LEU A 161 8.11 -12.47 1.13
C LEU A 161 8.24 -11.57 2.37
N LEU A 162 7.73 -12.01 3.53
CA LEU A 162 7.84 -11.28 4.80
C LEU A 162 9.30 -11.08 5.22
N SER A 163 10.13 -12.11 5.07
CA SER A 163 11.54 -12.06 5.42
C SER A 163 12.31 -11.12 4.52
N ASP A 164 12.03 -11.15 3.21
CA ASP A 164 12.66 -10.27 2.22
C ASP A 164 12.33 -8.80 2.52
N ILE A 165 11.06 -8.49 2.81
CA ILE A 165 10.61 -7.14 3.16
C ILE A 165 11.34 -6.62 4.41
N LYS A 166 11.46 -7.45 5.46
CA LYS A 166 12.17 -7.10 6.70
C LYS A 166 13.67 -6.90 6.44
N ALA A 167 14.29 -7.76 5.64
CA ALA A 167 15.69 -7.64 5.29
C ALA A 167 15.98 -6.35 4.50
N ASN A 168 15.11 -6.02 3.54
CA ASN A 168 15.20 -4.76 2.80
C ASN A 168 15.07 -3.54 3.72
N ARG A 169 14.12 -3.56 4.66
CA ARG A 169 13.96 -2.49 5.65
C ARG A 169 15.20 -2.33 6.52
N ALA A 170 15.75 -3.43 7.06
CA ALA A 170 16.95 -3.38 7.88
C ALA A 170 18.15 -2.77 7.11
N GLN A 171 18.29 -3.12 5.82
CA GLN A 171 19.31 -2.50 4.96
C GLN A 171 19.07 -1.01 4.74
N TRP A 172 17.81 -0.59 4.56
CA TRP A 172 17.45 0.82 4.42
C TRP A 172 17.79 1.61 5.68
N ASP A 173 17.38 1.13 6.85
CA ASP A 173 17.62 1.76 8.14
C ASP A 173 19.12 1.89 8.45
N ALA A 174 19.91 0.87 8.09
CA ALA A 174 21.37 0.91 8.25
C ALA A 174 22.03 1.99 7.38
N ARG A 175 21.48 2.30 6.20
CA ARG A 175 21.99 3.35 5.30
C ARG A 175 21.48 4.74 5.68
N HIS A 176 20.33 4.82 6.34
CA HIS A 176 19.64 6.09 6.64
C HIS A 176 19.20 6.20 8.11
N PRO A 177 20.11 6.11 9.09
CA PRO A 177 19.76 6.02 10.51
C PRO A 177 19.06 7.27 11.07
N ALA A 178 19.17 8.42 10.40
CA ALA A 178 18.59 9.69 10.82
C ALA A 178 17.23 10.00 10.17
N GLU A 179 16.69 9.10 9.33
CA GLU A 179 15.45 9.38 8.59
C GLU A 179 14.17 9.30 9.42
N ALA A 180 14.18 8.52 10.50
CA ALA A 180 13.04 8.38 11.41
C ALA A 180 13.53 8.51 12.85
N PHE A 181 12.85 9.34 13.65
CA PHE A 181 13.20 9.56 15.05
C PHE A 181 11.95 9.79 15.91
N SER A 182 12.02 9.41 17.17
CA SER A 182 10.92 9.59 18.12
C SER A 182 10.96 10.98 18.73
N SER A 183 9.80 11.62 18.87
CA SER A 183 9.66 12.85 19.66
C SER A 183 8.39 12.81 20.52
N LEU A 184 8.22 13.82 21.35
CA LEU A 184 6.93 14.07 21.99
C LEU A 184 5.90 14.52 20.94
N PRO A 185 4.61 14.16 21.12
CA PRO A 185 3.53 14.68 20.28
C PRO A 185 3.54 16.20 20.34
N SER A 186 3.58 16.86 19.19
CA SER A 186 3.26 18.29 19.14
C SER A 186 1.75 18.37 19.27
N SER A 187 1.23 19.04 20.30
CA SER A 187 -0.21 19.14 20.65
C SER A 187 -1.10 19.82 19.57
N ALA A 188 -0.71 19.77 18.30
CA ALA A 188 -1.30 20.46 17.16
C ALA A 188 -2.63 19.84 16.68
N SER A 189 -3.01 18.64 17.12
CA SER A 189 -4.40 18.17 16.97
C SER A 189 -5.27 18.84 18.04
N GLY A 190 -5.58 20.11 17.83
CA GLY A 190 -6.24 21.02 18.77
C GLY A 190 -7.70 20.68 19.13
N ASP A 191 -8.08 19.40 19.17
CA ASP A 191 -9.33 18.99 19.79
C ASP A 191 -9.06 18.44 21.21
N PRO A 192 -9.35 19.21 22.27
CA PRO A 192 -9.22 18.74 23.65
C PRO A 192 -10.15 17.56 23.96
N ALA A 193 -11.16 17.29 23.13
CA ALA A 193 -12.08 16.17 23.33
C ALA A 193 -11.46 14.81 22.99
N GLN A 194 -10.34 14.76 22.26
CA GLN A 194 -9.76 13.50 21.81
C GLN A 194 -8.22 13.50 21.88
N PRO A 195 -7.63 13.29 23.08
CA PRO A 195 -6.18 13.30 23.24
C PRO A 195 -5.51 12.19 22.42
N CYS A 196 -4.34 12.50 21.86
CA CYS A 196 -3.48 11.52 21.21
C CYS A 196 -3.15 10.39 22.20
N PRO A 197 -3.38 9.11 21.85
CA PRO A 197 -3.16 7.99 22.76
C PRO A 197 -1.66 7.63 22.92
N PHE A 198 -0.77 8.34 22.23
CA PHE A 198 0.67 8.04 22.20
C PHE A 198 1.48 8.98 23.08
N GLN A 199 2.42 8.40 23.84
CA GLN A 199 3.43 9.18 24.58
C GLN A 199 4.52 9.74 23.66
N THR A 200 4.76 9.08 22.54
CA THR A 200 5.74 9.48 21.53
C THR A 200 5.19 9.27 20.13
N VAL A 201 5.61 10.15 19.21
CA VAL A 201 5.28 10.09 17.78
C VAL A 201 6.55 9.93 16.96
N THR A 202 6.41 9.40 15.75
CA THR A 202 7.53 9.21 14.82
C THR A 202 7.59 10.40 13.87
N ASN A 203 8.70 11.12 13.90
CA ASN A 203 9.04 12.17 12.96
C ASN A 203 10.04 11.70 11.91
N PHE A 204 10.09 12.42 10.79
CA PHE A 204 10.91 12.06 9.66
C PHE A 204 11.71 13.23 9.10
N SER A 205 12.85 12.92 8.48
CA SER A 205 13.67 13.93 7.80
C SER A 205 12.96 14.54 6.58
N ASN A 206 12.08 13.77 5.93
CA ASN A 206 11.29 14.19 4.78
C ASN A 206 10.04 13.30 4.59
N LEU A 207 9.10 13.76 3.75
CA LEU A 207 7.86 13.04 3.45
C LEU A 207 8.08 11.69 2.75
N ARG A 208 9.17 11.54 1.97
CA ARG A 208 9.50 10.28 1.30
C ARG A 208 9.80 9.19 2.32
N ALA A 209 10.60 9.49 3.35
CA ALA A 209 10.89 8.59 4.46
C ALA A 209 9.61 8.23 5.25
N ALA A 210 8.75 9.22 5.51
CA ALA A 210 7.46 9.01 6.16
C ALA A 210 6.54 8.07 5.36
N ASN A 211 6.41 8.30 4.04
CA ASN A 211 5.64 7.45 3.14
C ASN A 211 6.19 6.01 3.10
N ALA A 212 7.51 5.88 2.97
CA ALA A 212 8.18 4.57 2.99
C ALA A 212 7.93 3.82 4.30
N PHE A 213 7.99 4.51 5.44
CA PHE A 213 7.75 3.93 6.76
C PHE A 213 6.31 3.44 6.92
N SER A 214 5.31 4.30 6.70
CA SER A 214 3.91 3.92 6.84
C SER A 214 3.53 2.81 5.85
N PHE A 215 4.08 2.86 4.63
CA PHE A 215 3.81 1.86 3.61
C PHE A 215 4.47 0.51 3.89
N TYR A 216 5.70 0.49 4.43
CA TYR A 216 6.35 -0.72 4.91
C TYR A 216 5.49 -1.44 5.96
N HIS A 217 5.06 -0.73 6.99
CA HIS A 217 4.21 -1.31 8.04
C HIS A 217 2.85 -1.77 7.50
N CYS A 218 2.29 -1.07 6.51
CA CYS A 218 1.08 -1.50 5.82
C CYS A 218 1.25 -2.87 5.15
N ILE A 219 2.35 -3.07 4.42
CA ILE A 219 2.64 -4.34 3.76
C ILE A 219 2.88 -5.44 4.82
N LEU A 220 3.58 -5.13 5.92
CA LEU A 220 3.75 -6.10 7.02
C LEU A 220 2.41 -6.59 7.57
N ILE A 221 1.43 -5.70 7.77
CA ILE A 221 0.09 -6.07 8.21
C ILE A 221 -0.55 -7.00 7.19
N LEU A 222 -0.57 -6.63 5.92
CA LEU A 222 -1.22 -7.41 4.86
C LEU A 222 -0.62 -8.81 4.71
N VAL A 223 0.71 -8.93 4.67
CA VAL A 223 1.40 -10.23 4.58
C VAL A 223 1.16 -11.07 5.84
N SER A 224 1.18 -10.45 7.02
CA SER A 224 0.96 -11.15 8.29
C SER A 224 -0.49 -11.65 8.42
N GLN A 225 -1.48 -10.83 8.07
CA GLN A 225 -2.88 -11.24 7.99
C GLN A 225 -3.08 -12.35 6.95
N PHE A 226 -2.38 -12.29 5.80
CA PHE A 226 -2.40 -13.37 4.83
C PHE A 226 -1.85 -14.67 5.43
N ILE A 227 -0.70 -14.64 6.09
CA ILE A 227 -0.10 -15.81 6.77
C ILE A 227 -1.10 -16.42 7.76
N LEU A 228 -1.67 -15.60 8.66
CA LEU A 228 -2.71 -16.04 9.60
C LEU A 228 -3.86 -16.72 8.84
N SER A 229 -4.37 -16.09 7.79
CA SER A 229 -5.49 -16.61 7.00
C SER A 229 -5.22 -17.95 6.30
N VAL A 230 -3.95 -18.24 5.98
CA VAL A 230 -3.51 -19.52 5.40
C VAL A 230 -3.26 -20.56 6.49
N GLN A 231 -2.71 -20.17 7.65
CA GLN A 231 -2.57 -21.06 8.81
C GLN A 231 -3.91 -21.62 9.28
N HIS A 232 -4.97 -20.83 9.17
CA HIS A 232 -6.34 -21.27 9.49
C HIS A 232 -6.86 -22.39 8.57
N LEU A 233 -6.26 -22.60 7.40
CA LEU A 233 -6.57 -23.73 6.53
C LEU A 233 -5.97 -25.05 7.02
N LEU A 234 -4.97 -25.00 7.92
CA LEU A 234 -4.38 -26.20 8.52
C LEU A 234 -5.28 -26.78 9.63
N PRO A 235 -5.27 -28.12 9.83
CA PRO A 235 -5.87 -28.75 10.99
C PRO A 235 -5.32 -28.16 12.29
N GLN A 236 -6.13 -28.08 13.35
CA GLN A 236 -5.71 -27.47 14.63
C GLN A 236 -4.41 -28.06 15.19
N VAL A 237 -4.19 -29.37 15.03
CA VAL A 237 -2.97 -30.06 15.49
C VAL A 237 -1.70 -29.56 14.78
N ASP A 238 -1.84 -29.09 13.54
CA ASP A 238 -0.75 -28.58 12.72
C ASP A 238 -0.58 -27.06 12.84
N ARG A 239 -1.44 -26.37 13.61
CA ARG A 239 -1.33 -24.93 13.82
C ARG A 239 -0.27 -24.62 14.87
N ASP A 240 0.69 -23.80 14.48
CA ASP A 240 1.68 -23.27 15.40
C ASP A 240 1.11 -22.05 16.14
N ALA A 241 0.55 -22.28 17.33
CA ALA A 241 -0.02 -21.24 18.19
C ALA A 241 0.98 -20.15 18.58
N PHE A 242 2.28 -20.49 18.64
CA PHE A 242 3.32 -19.50 18.93
C PHE A 242 3.51 -18.56 17.75
N VAL A 243 3.59 -19.09 16.53
CA VAL A 243 3.68 -18.28 15.30
C VAL A 243 2.42 -17.44 15.10
N GLU A 244 1.24 -17.98 15.36
CA GLU A 244 -0.02 -17.24 15.28
C GLU A 244 -0.01 -16.03 16.23
N LYS A 245 0.32 -16.25 17.51
CA LYS A 245 0.43 -15.17 18.50
C LYS A 245 1.47 -14.13 18.11
N GLN A 246 2.66 -14.56 17.67
CA GLN A 246 3.73 -13.65 17.24
C GLN A 246 3.31 -12.81 16.03
N THR A 247 2.59 -13.42 15.09
CA THR A 247 2.13 -12.76 13.86
C THR A 247 1.04 -11.73 14.16
N SER A 248 0.07 -12.07 15.02
CA SER A 248 -0.97 -11.14 15.48
C SER A 248 -0.38 -9.94 16.26
N GLU A 249 0.60 -10.18 17.13
CA GLU A 249 1.32 -9.12 17.83
C GLU A 249 2.10 -8.22 16.86
N ALA A 250 2.70 -8.79 15.79
CA ALA A 250 3.38 -8.02 14.76
C ALA A 250 2.42 -7.15 13.93
N VAL A 251 1.21 -7.65 13.66
CA VAL A 251 0.12 -6.88 13.01
C VAL A 251 -0.26 -5.69 13.87
N PHE A 252 -0.53 -5.92 15.16
CA PHE A 252 -0.91 -4.86 16.09
C PHE A 252 0.19 -3.80 16.22
N ARG A 253 1.45 -4.21 16.41
CA ARG A 253 2.59 -3.29 16.49
C ARG A 253 2.75 -2.45 15.23
N SER A 254 2.64 -3.07 14.04
CA SER A 254 2.74 -2.36 12.78
C SER A 254 1.61 -1.35 12.59
N ALA A 255 0.40 -1.65 13.08
CA ALA A 255 -0.69 -0.68 13.07
C ALA A 255 -0.34 0.53 13.95
N LEU A 256 0.16 0.31 15.18
CA LEU A 256 0.58 1.40 16.05
C LEU A 256 1.70 2.25 15.44
N ASP A 257 2.66 1.64 14.76
CA ASP A 257 3.74 2.38 14.08
C ASP A 257 3.19 3.28 12.96
N ILE A 258 2.23 2.80 12.16
CA ILE A 258 1.51 3.65 11.18
C ILE A 258 0.84 4.84 11.89
N LEU A 259 0.13 4.58 13.00
CA LEU A 259 -0.58 5.63 13.72
C LEU A 259 0.37 6.67 14.32
N LYS A 260 1.53 6.26 14.86
CA LYS A 260 2.57 7.17 15.37
C LYS A 260 3.18 8.08 14.30
N SER A 261 3.08 7.71 13.02
CA SER A 261 3.57 8.53 11.90
C SER A 261 2.59 9.61 11.45
N VAL A 262 1.32 9.56 11.88
CA VAL A 262 0.24 10.41 11.35
C VAL A 262 0.51 11.89 11.55
N ASP A 263 0.96 12.30 12.73
CA ASP A 263 1.18 13.72 13.06
C ASP A 263 2.12 14.40 12.07
N TYR A 264 3.16 13.68 11.63
CA TYR A 264 4.09 14.15 10.61
C TYR A 264 3.40 14.34 9.26
N HIS A 265 2.50 13.43 8.89
CA HIS A 265 1.80 13.46 7.60
C HIS A 265 0.70 14.51 7.52
N LEU A 266 0.05 14.84 8.65
CA LEU A 266 -1.13 15.71 8.67
C LEU A 266 -0.94 17.08 7.99
N PRO A 267 0.16 17.83 8.18
CA PRO A 267 0.38 19.09 7.48
C PRO A 267 0.38 18.96 5.95
N PHE A 268 0.79 17.81 5.42
CA PHE A 268 0.83 17.54 3.98
C PHE A 268 -0.54 17.19 3.38
N THR A 269 -1.54 16.92 4.23
CA THR A 269 -2.92 16.66 3.80
C THR A 269 -3.70 17.94 3.42
N LEU A 270 -3.17 19.13 3.74
CA LEU A 270 -3.84 20.41 3.53
C LEU A 270 -3.80 20.88 2.07
N ALA A 271 -4.94 21.35 1.56
CA ALA A 271 -5.10 21.86 0.18
C ALA A 271 -4.17 23.05 -0.18
N ALA A 272 -3.66 23.76 0.83
CA ALA A 272 -2.79 24.93 0.67
C ALA A 272 -1.35 24.60 0.24
N SER A 273 -0.89 23.35 0.40
CA SER A 273 0.45 22.92 -0.02
C SER A 273 0.55 22.73 -1.55
N ARG A 274 0.19 23.74 -2.35
CA ARG A 274 0.06 23.69 -3.84
C ARG A 274 1.37 23.46 -4.62
N SER A 275 2.47 23.02 -4.01
CA SER A 275 3.69 22.68 -4.76
C SER A 275 3.54 21.35 -5.50
N MET A 276 2.93 21.38 -6.69
CA MET A 276 2.63 20.21 -7.53
C MET A 276 3.87 19.51 -8.11
N ALA A 277 5.08 20.01 -7.87
CA ALA A 277 6.27 19.63 -8.63
C ALA A 277 7.30 18.76 -7.88
N SER A 278 7.06 18.33 -6.64
CA SER A 278 8.10 17.65 -5.87
C SER A 278 7.52 16.45 -5.12
N ASP A 279 7.80 15.25 -5.60
CA ASP A 279 7.77 13.94 -4.91
C ASP A 279 6.48 13.50 -4.20
N CYS A 280 5.43 14.30 -4.25
CA CYS A 280 4.12 14.03 -3.67
C CYS A 280 3.21 13.54 -4.80
N GLY A 281 3.20 12.23 -5.05
CA GLY A 281 2.16 11.57 -5.88
C GLY A 281 0.74 11.90 -5.39
N PRO A 282 -0.34 11.35 -5.99
CA PRO A 282 -1.73 11.69 -5.66
C PRO A 282 -1.96 11.66 -4.13
N ARG A 283 -2.14 12.85 -3.56
CA ARG A 283 -1.43 13.35 -2.36
C ARG A 283 -1.71 12.73 -1.00
N ASN A 284 -2.45 11.65 -0.92
CA ASN A 284 -2.70 10.99 0.35
C ASN A 284 -2.78 9.46 0.25
N PHE A 285 -2.51 8.85 -0.90
CA PHE A 285 -2.61 7.38 -1.01
C PHE A 285 -1.62 6.65 -0.09
N TYR A 286 -0.38 7.15 0.02
CA TYR A 286 0.65 6.57 0.89
C TYR A 286 0.40 6.78 2.40
N LEU A 287 -0.60 7.57 2.78
CA LEU A 287 -1.07 7.70 4.17
C LEU A 287 -2.41 6.99 4.37
N LEU A 288 -3.39 7.29 3.53
CA LEU A 288 -4.76 6.79 3.64
C LEU A 288 -4.83 5.27 3.49
N PHE A 289 -4.06 4.69 2.55
CA PHE A 289 -4.05 3.25 2.39
C PHE A 289 -3.49 2.56 3.65
N PRO A 290 -2.29 2.90 4.15
CA PRO A 290 -1.82 2.40 5.44
C PRO A 290 -2.77 2.63 6.61
N LEU A 291 -3.36 3.82 6.75
CA LEU A 291 -4.26 4.11 7.87
C LEU A 291 -5.51 3.22 7.87
N ARG A 292 -6.05 2.91 6.70
CA ARG A 292 -7.23 2.02 6.62
C ARG A 292 -6.86 0.58 6.90
N VAL A 293 -5.71 0.12 6.42
CA VAL A 293 -5.18 -1.21 6.77
C VAL A 293 -4.95 -1.31 8.27
N ALA A 294 -4.37 -0.28 8.90
CA ALA A 294 -4.20 -0.20 10.34
C ALA A 294 -5.53 -0.18 11.11
N PHE A 295 -6.51 0.61 10.66
CA PHE A 295 -7.85 0.66 11.26
C PHE A 295 -8.51 -0.72 11.26
N ARG A 296 -8.43 -1.45 10.14
CA ARG A 296 -8.95 -2.82 10.05
C ARG A 296 -8.22 -3.76 11.00
N ALA A 297 -6.89 -3.74 11.01
CA ALA A 297 -6.10 -4.57 11.90
C ALA A 297 -6.43 -4.32 13.39
N LEU A 298 -6.65 -3.07 13.77
CA LEU A 298 -7.08 -2.71 15.13
C LEU A 298 -8.51 -3.19 15.44
N SER A 299 -9.41 -3.20 14.45
CA SER A 299 -10.79 -3.69 14.63
C SER A 299 -10.88 -5.20 14.84
N GLU A 300 -9.86 -5.94 14.41
CA GLU A 300 -9.73 -7.39 14.61
C GLU A 300 -8.97 -7.74 15.92
N ALA A 301 -8.37 -6.75 16.59
CA ALA A 301 -7.63 -6.92 17.83
C ALA A 301 -8.52 -6.86 19.09
N ASP A 302 -7.94 -7.12 20.27
CA ASP A 302 -8.65 -6.99 21.55
C ASP A 302 -9.20 -5.57 21.72
N VAL A 303 -10.53 -5.47 21.85
CA VAL A 303 -11.26 -4.20 21.96
C VAL A 303 -10.77 -3.34 23.12
N HIS A 304 -10.38 -3.92 24.25
CA HIS A 304 -9.93 -3.17 25.42
C HIS A 304 -8.61 -2.45 25.16
N ILE A 305 -7.77 -3.03 24.30
CA ILE A 305 -6.47 -2.47 23.94
C ILE A 305 -6.61 -1.53 22.74
N ALA A 306 -7.40 -1.91 21.74
CA ALA A 306 -7.49 -1.21 20.45
C ALA A 306 -8.40 0.02 20.46
N LEU A 307 -9.41 0.07 21.33
CA LEU A 307 -10.46 1.10 21.31
C LEU A 307 -9.94 2.55 21.35
N PRO A 308 -8.98 2.94 22.22
CA PRO A 308 -8.48 4.31 22.25
C PRO A 308 -7.87 4.75 20.92
N TYR A 309 -7.11 3.85 20.29
CA TYR A 309 -6.47 4.09 18.99
C TYR A 309 -7.49 4.18 17.86
N MET A 310 -8.50 3.32 17.86
CA MET A 310 -9.57 3.35 16.87
C MET A 310 -10.42 4.62 16.96
N LEU A 311 -10.75 5.07 18.18
CA LEU A 311 -11.48 6.31 18.38
C LEU A 311 -10.66 7.49 17.86
N TRP A 312 -9.40 7.61 18.27
CA TRP A 312 -8.51 8.67 17.80
C TRP A 312 -8.38 8.66 16.27
N LEU A 313 -8.20 7.49 15.65
CA LEU A 313 -8.10 7.35 14.21
C LEU A 313 -9.39 7.75 13.47
N ARG A 314 -10.57 7.56 14.08
CA ARG A 314 -11.84 8.09 13.52
C ARG A 314 -11.85 9.62 13.50
N GLY A 315 -11.32 10.27 14.53
CA GLY A 315 -11.12 11.73 14.56
C GLY A 315 -10.18 12.19 13.46
N ILE A 316 -9.06 11.48 13.26
CA ILE A 316 -8.13 11.72 12.15
C ILE A 316 -8.84 11.60 10.80
N PHE A 317 -9.60 10.54 10.56
CA PHE A 317 -10.36 10.38 9.31
C PHE A 317 -11.38 11.49 9.09
N ALA A 318 -12.09 11.92 10.14
CA ALA A 318 -13.02 13.04 10.07
C ALA A 318 -12.29 14.33 9.66
N GLY A 319 -11.17 14.64 10.33
CA GLY A 319 -10.36 15.81 10.00
C GLY A 319 -9.72 15.75 8.61
N ILE A 320 -9.30 14.58 8.13
CA ILE A 320 -8.83 14.43 6.74
C ILE A 320 -10.00 14.65 5.76
N ARG A 321 -11.19 14.11 6.03
CA ARG A 321 -12.38 14.28 5.19
C ARG A 321 -12.83 15.74 5.08
N GLU A 322 -12.73 16.51 6.16
CA GLU A 322 -13.04 17.95 6.13
C GLU A 322 -12.02 18.76 5.32
N ARG A 323 -10.75 18.34 5.33
CA ARG A 323 -9.63 19.05 4.67
C ARG A 323 -9.41 18.63 3.23
N ALA A 324 -9.68 17.37 2.90
CA ALA A 324 -9.46 16.77 1.61
C ALA A 324 -10.77 16.75 0.80
N MET A 325 -10.67 16.96 -0.51
CA MET A 325 -11.80 16.86 -1.43
C MET A 325 -12.50 15.49 -1.31
N PRO A 326 -13.82 15.38 -1.66
CA PRO A 326 -14.66 14.19 -1.41
C PRO A 326 -14.10 12.85 -1.90
N TRP A 327 -13.17 12.85 -2.86
CA TRP A 327 -12.55 11.62 -3.38
C TRP A 327 -11.59 10.96 -2.38
N ALA A 328 -11.02 11.70 -1.42
CA ALA A 328 -10.15 11.15 -0.37
C ALA A 328 -10.93 10.43 0.74
N SER A 329 -12.23 10.71 0.87
CA SER A 329 -13.12 10.12 1.87
C SER A 329 -13.82 8.86 1.37
N ASN A 330 -13.30 8.18 0.34
CA ASN A 330 -14.00 7.09 -0.32
C ASN A 330 -14.11 5.86 0.61
N GLU A 331 -15.01 5.88 1.59
CA GLU A 331 -15.21 4.86 2.65
C GLU A 331 -15.34 3.45 2.06
N ASN A 332 -15.72 3.36 0.79
CA ASN A 332 -15.93 2.13 0.06
C ASN A 332 -14.65 1.51 -0.57
N LEU A 333 -13.50 2.20 -0.58
CA LEU A 333 -12.27 1.64 -1.17
C LEU A 333 -11.84 0.31 -0.49
N PHE A 334 -12.29 0.07 0.75
CA PHE A 334 -12.00 -1.15 1.52
C PHE A 334 -13.20 -1.66 2.34
N LYS A 335 -14.44 -1.46 1.87
CA LYS A 335 -15.51 -2.38 2.29
C LYS A 335 -15.15 -3.74 1.69
N LEU A 336 -14.40 -4.52 2.44
CA LEU A 336 -14.13 -5.92 2.17
C LEU A 336 -15.27 -6.64 2.87
N ASP A 337 -16.27 -7.04 2.08
CA ASP A 337 -17.43 -7.81 2.55
C ASP A 337 -17.01 -9.09 3.28
#